data_AF-X0ZPN7-F1
#
_entry.id   AF-X0ZPN7-F1
#
_cell.length_a   1.000
_cell.length_b   1.000
_cell.length_c   1.000
_cell.angle_alpha   90.00
_cell.angle_beta   90.00
_cell.angle_gamma   90.00
#
_symmetry.space_group_name_H-M   'P 1'
#
loop_
_entity.id
_entity.type
_entity.pdbx_description
1 polymer ?
#
loop_
_entity_poly.entity_id
_entity_poly.type
_entity_poly.pdbx_seq_one_letter_code
_entity_poly.pdbx_strand_id
1 'polypeptide(L)'
;GKLENDVFIWEDADGEIGAVLNREGPGCAYLQVDPGCSTPELELEMQVQAEQKLSISNKDGRRKLNIFAGKTNILRQEILEQRGYLLSN
;
A
#
# COMPACT_ATOMS: atom_id res chain seq x y z
N GLY A 1 -0.65 7.28 15.53
CA GLY A 1 -2.05 7.31 15.94
C GLY A 1 -2.28 6.13 16.84
N LYS A 2 -3.48 5.53 16.82
CA LYS A 2 -3.67 4.19 17.39
C LYS A 2 -3.25 3.14 16.36
N LEU A 3 -2.61 2.06 16.81
CA LEU A 3 -2.00 1.05 15.95
C LEU A 3 -2.99 0.47 14.94
N GLU A 4 -4.23 0.20 15.36
CA GLU A 4 -5.30 -0.35 14.52
C GLU A 4 -5.74 0.54 13.36
N ASN A 5 -5.39 1.83 13.37
CA ASN A 5 -5.69 2.77 12.28
C ASN A 5 -4.48 3.02 11.37
N ASP A 6 -3.31 2.53 11.77
CA ASP A 6 -2.03 2.81 11.13
C ASP A 6 -1.40 1.54 10.53
N VAL A 7 -1.84 0.34 10.96
CA VAL A 7 -1.32 -0.96 10.53
C VAL A 7 -2.46 -1.89 10.13
N PHE A 8 -2.36 -2.49 8.94
CA PHE A 8 -3.30 -3.49 8.42
C PHE A 8 -2.53 -4.76 8.09
N ILE A 9 -3.08 -5.91 8.49
CA ILE A 9 -2.42 -7.21 8.42
C ILE A 9 -3.29 -8.14 7.56
N TRP A 10 -2.64 -8.90 6.68
CA TRP A 10 -3.25 -10.01 5.94
C TRP A 10 -2.60 -11.30 6.42
N GLU A 11 -3.45 -12.23 6.85
CA GLU A 11 -3.06 -13.57 7.27
C GLU A 11 -3.44 -14.57 6.18
N ASP A 12 -2.64 -15.62 6.03
CA ASP A 12 -2.96 -16.74 5.16
C ASP A 12 -3.98 -17.71 5.79
N ALA A 13 -4.27 -18.82 5.13
CA ALA A 13 -5.23 -19.81 5.61
C ALA A 13 -4.82 -20.50 6.92
N ASP A 14 -3.52 -20.49 7.24
CA ASP A 14 -2.97 -21.08 8.46
C ASP A 14 -2.87 -20.05 9.60
N GLY A 15 -3.21 -18.78 9.34
CA GLY A 15 -3.17 -17.69 10.30
C GLY A 15 -1.80 -17.01 10.40
N GLU A 16 -0.89 -17.27 9.46
CA GLU A 16 0.44 -16.67 9.42
C GLU A 16 0.38 -15.34 8.67
N ILE A 17 1.19 -14.36 9.10
CA ILE A 17 1.22 -13.03 8.46
C ILE A 17 1.93 -13.11 7.12
N GLY A 18 1.15 -13.02 6.03
CA GLY A 18 1.66 -12.96 4.66
C GLY A 18 1.95 -11.54 4.17
N ALA A 19 1.28 -10.53 4.72
CA ALA A 19 1.54 -9.13 4.35
C ALA A 19 1.12 -8.11 5.43
N VAL A 20 1.76 -6.95 5.39
CA VAL A 20 1.49 -5.81 6.28
C VAL A 20 1.52 -4.49 5.49
N LEU A 21 0.52 -3.64 5.72
CA LEU A 21 0.46 -2.26 5.27
C LEU A 21 0.67 -1.33 6.46
N ASN A 22 1.72 -0.51 6.41
CA ASN A 22 2.05 0.48 7.44
C ASN A 22 1.84 1.90 6.93
N ARG A 23 1.25 2.76 7.77
CA ARG A 23 1.28 4.21 7.59
C ARG A 23 2.66 4.75 8.02
N GLU A 24 3.42 5.26 7.06
CA GLU A 24 4.74 5.88 7.28
C GLU A 24 4.64 7.42 7.32
N GLY A 25 3.60 7.93 7.98
CA GLY A 25 3.26 9.35 8.04
C GLY A 25 2.06 9.78 7.18
N PRO A 26 1.69 11.07 7.21
CA PRO A 26 0.50 11.56 6.50
C PRO A 26 0.62 11.36 4.98
N GLY A 27 -0.28 10.58 4.40
CA GLY A 27 -0.29 10.32 2.96
C GLY A 27 0.85 9.43 2.49
N CYS A 28 1.45 8.62 3.36
CA CYS A 28 2.52 7.68 3.01
C CYS A 28 2.17 6.25 3.48
N ALA A 29 2.37 5.28 2.59
CA ALA A 29 2.04 3.89 2.81
C ALA A 29 3.18 2.97 2.40
N TYR A 30 3.61 2.09 3.30
CA TYR A 30 4.65 1.10 3.08
C TYR A 30 4.07 -0.31 3.15
N LEU A 31 4.18 -1.07 2.06
CA LEU A 31 3.63 -2.41 1.91
C LEU A 31 4.77 -3.43 1.99
N GLN A 32 4.67 -4.34 2.95
CA GLN A 32 5.52 -5.50 3.12
C GLN A 32 4.71 -6.73 2.75
N VAL A 33 5.21 -7.53 1.80
CA VAL A 33 4.54 -8.74 1.34
C VAL A 33 5.57 -9.85 1.33
N ASP A 34 5.25 -10.98 1.93
CA ASP A 34 6.06 -12.18 1.83
C ASP A 34 6.16 -12.59 0.35
N PRO A 35 7.35 -12.92 -0.17
CA PRO A 35 7.52 -13.29 -1.58
C PRO A 35 6.65 -14.47 -2.03
N GLY A 36 6.34 -15.42 -1.15
CA GLY A 36 5.46 -16.55 -1.43
C GLY A 36 3.97 -16.17 -1.50
N CYS A 37 3.60 -15.03 -0.93
CA CYS A 37 2.24 -14.48 -0.93
C CYS A 37 2.03 -13.37 -1.97
N SER A 38 3.07 -12.97 -2.70
CA SER A 38 3.06 -11.84 -3.63
C SER A 38 2.26 -12.13 -4.90
N THR A 39 0.94 -11.94 -4.81
CA THR A 39 -0.02 -12.10 -5.90
C THR A 39 -0.54 -10.73 -6.38
N PRO A 40 -0.92 -10.60 -7.66
CA PRO A 40 -1.53 -9.37 -8.16
C PRO A 40 -2.78 -8.94 -7.37
N GLU A 41 -3.59 -9.90 -6.94
CA GLU A 41 -4.81 -9.68 -6.19
C GLU A 41 -4.52 -9.07 -4.81
N LEU A 42 -3.55 -9.63 -4.07
CA LEU A 42 -3.15 -9.11 -2.76
C LEU A 42 -2.52 -7.72 -2.89
N GLU A 43 -1.61 -7.51 -3.83
CA GLU A 43 -1.00 -6.19 -4.06
C GLU A 43 -2.05 -5.13 -4.40
N LEU A 44 -3.03 -5.47 -5.25
CA LEU A 44 -4.15 -4.59 -5.58
C LEU A 44 -5.00 -4.29 -4.34
N GLU A 45 -5.36 -5.31 -3.56
CA GLU A 45 -6.15 -5.16 -2.35
C GLU A 45 -5.47 -4.22 -1.35
N MET A 46 -4.17 -4.43 -1.09
CA MET A 46 -3.39 -3.59 -0.19
C MET A 46 -3.32 -2.14 -0.69
N GLN A 47 -3.18 -1.91 -1.99
CA GLN A 47 -3.19 -0.56 -2.55
C GLN A 47 -4.55 0.12 -2.41
N VAL A 48 -5.66 -0.61 -2.63
CA VAL A 48 -7.01 -0.10 -2.40
C VAL A 48 -7.22 0.25 -0.92
N GLN A 49 -6.76 -0.61 0.00
CA GLN A 49 -6.84 -0.36 1.43
C GLN A 49 -6.03 0.89 1.82
N ALA A 50 -4.81 1.02 1.30
CA ALA A 50 -3.95 2.18 1.52
C ALA A 50 -4.61 3.46 1.03
N GLU A 51 -5.17 3.46 -0.19
CA GLU A 51 -5.94 4.57 -0.71
C GLU A 51 -7.06 4.95 0.27
N GLN A 52 -7.94 4.02 0.60
CA GLN A 52 -9.13 4.29 1.40
C GLN A 52 -8.80 4.85 2.79
N LYS A 53 -7.75 4.35 3.43
CA LYS A 53 -7.44 4.63 4.83
C LYS A 53 -6.35 5.67 5.04
N LEU A 54 -5.41 5.80 4.10
CA LEU A 54 -4.16 6.54 4.31
C LEU A 54 -4.02 7.78 3.42
N SER A 55 -4.91 7.97 2.44
CA SER A 55 -4.91 9.18 1.62
C SER A 55 -5.17 10.44 2.43
N ILE A 56 -4.51 11.52 2.04
CA ILE A 56 -4.72 12.87 2.57
C ILE A 56 -5.24 13.79 1.47
N SER A 57 -5.75 14.96 1.85
CA SER A 57 -5.97 16.05 0.90
C SER A 57 -4.70 16.90 0.81
N ASN A 58 -4.26 17.23 -0.40
CA ASN A 58 -3.20 18.21 -0.62
C ASN A 58 -3.75 19.64 -0.47
N LYS A 59 -2.89 20.66 -0.66
CA LYS A 59 -3.28 22.08 -0.56
C LYS A 59 -4.38 22.50 -1.53
N ASP A 60 -4.52 21.79 -2.65
CA ASP A 60 -5.54 22.04 -3.68
C ASP A 60 -6.83 21.24 -3.46
N GLY A 61 -6.96 20.55 -2.31
CA GLY A 61 -8.09 19.68 -1.99
C GLY A 61 -8.11 18.36 -2.78
N ARG A 62 -7.07 18.05 -3.54
CA ARG A 62 -6.96 16.77 -4.26
C ARG A 62 -6.45 15.68 -3.32
N ARG A 63 -6.98 14.46 -3.50
CA ARG A 63 -6.51 13.27 -2.79
C ARG A 63 -5.07 12.96 -3.20
N LYS A 64 -4.20 12.73 -2.22
CA LYS A 64 -2.79 12.36 -2.39
C LYS A 64 -2.46 11.19 -1.48
N LEU A 65 -1.75 10.22 -2.03
CA LEU A 65 -1.13 9.11 -1.32
C LEU A 65 0.18 8.78 -2.03
N ASN A 66 1.25 8.56 -1.27
CA ASN A 66 2.51 8.02 -1.74
C ASN A 66 2.60 6.57 -1.29
N ILE A 67 2.88 5.66 -2.23
CA ILE A 67 3.09 4.23 -1.94
C ILE A 67 4.54 3.90 -2.27
N PHE A 68 5.26 3.30 -1.31
CA PHE A 68 6.64 2.90 -1.55
C PHE A 68 6.70 1.65 -2.44
N ALA A 69 7.27 1.82 -3.63
CA ALA A 69 7.56 0.75 -4.57
C ALA A 69 9.05 0.78 -4.93
N GLY A 70 9.80 -0.18 -4.38
CA GLY A 70 11.22 -0.34 -4.73
C GLY A 70 11.38 -0.70 -6.21
N LYS A 71 12.54 -0.37 -6.80
CA LYS A 71 12.82 -0.58 -8.24
C LYS A 71 12.62 -2.02 -8.71
N THR A 72 12.80 -2.99 -7.83
CA THR A 72 12.65 -4.42 -8.12
C THR A 72 11.24 -4.94 -7.91
N ASN A 73 10.34 -4.16 -7.31
CA ASN A 73 8.94 -4.56 -7.11
C ASN A 73 8.11 -4.14 -8.33
N ILE A 74 8.29 -4.91 -9.42
CA ILE A 74 7.67 -4.63 -10.73
C ILE A 74 6.14 -4.74 -10.65
N LEU A 75 5.62 -5.80 -10.02
CA LEU A 75 4.18 -6.00 -9.86
C LEU A 75 3.50 -4.80 -9.20
N ARG A 76 4.06 -4.29 -8.11
CA ARG A 76 3.51 -3.10 -7.44
C ARG A 76 3.57 -1.87 -8.32
N GLN A 77 4.66 -1.66 -9.06
CA GLN A 77 4.80 -0.52 -9.98
C GLN A 77 3.75 -0.58 -11.10
N GLU A 78 3.53 -1.74 -11.70
CA GLU A 78 2.53 -1.93 -12.76
C GLU A 78 1.11 -1.63 -12.26
N ILE A 79 0.75 -2.12 -11.07
CA ILE A 79 -0.57 -1.84 -10.48
C ILE A 79 -0.70 -0.34 -10.15
N LEU A 80 0.34 0.29 -9.59
CA LEU A 80 0.33 1.73 -9.30
C LEU A 80 0.12 2.57 -10.58
N GLU A 81 0.81 2.24 -11.66
CA GLU A 81 0.68 2.91 -12.95
C GLU A 81 -0.75 2.76 -13.51
N GLN A 82 -1.30 1.54 -13.50
CA GLN A 82 -2.69 1.28 -13.91
C GLN A 82 -3.71 2.07 -13.09
N ARG A 83 -3.37 2.40 -11.84
CA ARG A 83 -4.19 3.21 -10.92
C ARG A 83 -3.95 4.72 -11.04
N GLY A 84 -3.10 5.15 -11.96
CA GLY A 84 -2.83 6.56 -12.23
C GLY A 84 -1.85 7.22 -11.27
N TYR A 85 -1.07 6.42 -10.52
CA TYR A 85 0.06 6.96 -9.76
C TYR A 85 1.17 7.39 -10.70
N LEU A 86 1.82 8.49 -10.34
CA LEU A 86 3.01 8.97 -11.02
C LEU A 86 4.22 8.64 -10.16
N LEU A 87 5.31 8.24 -10.82
CA LEU A 87 6.61 8.14 -10.15
C LEU A 87 6.98 9.50 -9.56
N SER A 88 7.25 9.52 -8.25
CA SER A 88 7.82 10.68 -7.59
C SER A 88 9.35 10.56 -7.65
N ASN A 89 10.00 11.54 -8.27
CA ASN A 89 11.45 11.73 -8.16
C ASN A 89 11.85 12.29 -6.80
#